data_AF-A0A1I5IQK4-F1
#
_entry.id   AF-A0A1I5IQK4-F1
#
_cell.length_a   1.000
_cell.length_b   1.000
_cell.length_c   1.000
_cell.angle_alpha   90.00
_cell.angle_beta   90.00
_cell.angle_gamma   90.00
#
_symmetry.space_group_name_H-M   'P 1'
#
loop_
_entity.id
_entity.type
_entity.pdbx_description
1 polymer ?
#
loop_
_entity_poly.entity_id
_entity_poly.type
_entity_poly.pdbx_seq_one_letter_code
_entity_poly.pdbx_strand_id
1 'polypeptide(L)' 'MRYSSAQRCTACDHRAILVAATADRLVAESGRALVSYDCPEGNGIHVCNPDFERSGSRRG' A
#
# COMPACT_ATOMS: atom_id res chain seq x y z
N MET A 1 11.71 14.65 -9.74
CA MET A 1 11.26 13.25 -9.54
C MET A 1 9.74 13.20 -9.63
N ARG A 2 9.16 12.51 -10.63
CA ARG A 2 7.71 12.34 -10.76
C ARG A 2 7.25 11.18 -9.86
N TYR A 3 6.35 11.46 -8.92
CA TYR A 3 5.70 10.50 -8.02
C TYR A 3 4.72 9.52 -8.73
N SER A 4 4.78 9.36 -10.05
CA SER A 4 3.70 8.75 -10.84
C SER A 4 4.02 7.37 -11.46
N SER A 5 5.19 6.78 -11.19
CA SER A 5 5.60 5.50 -11.80
C SER A 5 5.56 4.29 -10.87
N ALA A 6 4.91 4.39 -9.71
CA ALA A 6 4.67 3.20 -8.89
C ALA A 6 3.72 2.29 -9.68
N GLN A 7 4.17 1.06 -9.96
CA GLN A 7 3.35 0.06 -10.67
C GLN A 7 2.06 -0.14 -9.89
N ARG A 8 0.90 -0.09 -10.54
CA ARG A 8 -0.41 -0.23 -9.88
C ARG A 8 -1.03 -1.55 -10.29
N CYS A 9 -1.46 -2.33 -9.30
CA CYS A 9 -2.17 -3.58 -9.56
C CYS A 9 -3.61 -3.25 -9.93
N THR A 10 -4.00 -3.49 -11.18
CA THR A 10 -5.38 -3.29 -11.64
C THR A 10 -6.37 -4.23 -10.96
N ALA A 11 -5.93 -5.44 -10.60
CA ALA A 11 -6.76 -6.42 -9.89
C ALA A 11 -7.05 -6.02 -8.43
N CYS A 12 -6.14 -5.27 -7.79
CA CYS A 12 -6.29 -4.81 -6.41
C CYS A 12 -6.79 -3.36 -6.34
N ASP A 13 -7.72 -2.96 -7.20
CA ASP A 13 -8.28 -1.59 -7.22
C ASP A 13 -7.22 -0.50 -7.49
N HIS A 14 -6.38 -0.74 -8.49
CA HIS A 14 -5.26 0.14 -8.85
C HIS A 14 -4.31 0.48 -7.68
N ARG A 15 -4.23 -0.38 -6.66
CA ARG A 15 -3.33 -0.21 -5.51
C ARG A 15 -1.87 -0.24 -5.94
N ALA A 16 -1.06 0.62 -5.31
CA ALA A 16 0.37 0.69 -5.56
C ALA A 16 1.04 -0.63 -5.16
N ILE A 17 1.81 -1.18 -6.09
CA ILE A 17 2.68 -2.32 -5.90
C ILE A 17 4.06 -1.79 -5.52
N LEU A 18 4.56 -2.29 -4.39
CA LEU A 18 5.86 -1.95 -3.84
C LEU A 18 6.72 -3.21 -3.79
N VAL A 19 8.03 -3.02 -3.89
CA VAL A 19 8.98 -4.10 -3.58
C VAL A 19 9.10 -4.26 -2.08
N ALA A 20 9.42 -5.47 -1.61
CA ALA A 20 9.47 -5.80 -0.18
C ALA A 20 10.33 -4.81 0.63
N ALA A 21 11.49 -4.40 0.11
CA ALA A 21 12.36 -3.43 0.78
C ALA A 21 11.69 -2.05 0.98
N THR A 22 10.90 -1.59 0.01
CA THR A 22 10.18 -0.31 0.10
C THR A 22 8.98 -0.43 1.04
N ALA A 23 8.27 -1.55 0.99
CA ALA A 23 7.14 -1.82 1.88
C ALA A 23 7.60 -1.88 3.36
N ASP A 24 8.68 -2.61 3.64
CA ASP A 24 9.27 -2.71 4.98
C ASP A 24 9.70 -1.34 5.51
N ARG A 25 10.39 -0.54 4.68
CA ARG A 25 10.78 0.82 5.04
C ARG A 25 9.58 1.70 5.37
N LEU A 26 8.49 1.63 4.60
CA LEU A 26 7.27 2.40 4.88
C LEU A 26 6.61 1.96 6.19
N VAL A 27 6.52 0.65 6.44
CA VAL A 27 5.98 0.12 7.72
C VAL A 27 6.81 0.58 8.91
N ALA A 28 8.14 0.57 8.77
CA ALA A 28 9.07 1.03 9.79
C ALA A 28 9.00 2.55 10.01
N GLU A 29 9.04 3.36 8.94
CA GLU A 29 8.95 4.82 9.00
C GLU A 29 7.58 5.29 9.52
N SER A 30 6.51 4.54 9.25
CA SER A 30 5.16 4.84 9.74
C SER A 30 4.91 4.38 11.18
N GLY A 31 5.91 3.82 11.86
CA GLY A 31 5.78 3.41 13.26
C GLY A 31 4.72 2.32 13.49
N ARG A 32 4.58 1.36 12.56
CA ARG A 32 3.55 0.29 12.55
C ARG A 32 2.11 0.73 12.29
N ALA A 33 1.86 1.96 11.85
CA ALA A 33 0.52 2.36 11.39
C ALA A 33 0.19 1.79 9.99
N LEU A 34 1.18 1.32 9.25
CA LEU A 34 1.01 0.67 7.96
C LEU A 34 1.15 -0.85 8.09
N VAL A 35 0.36 -1.58 7.29
CA VAL A 35 0.38 -3.04 7.17
C VAL A 35 0.77 -3.39 5.75
N SER A 36 1.83 -4.18 5.59
CA SER A 36 2.22 -4.78 4.32
C SER A 36 1.53 -6.14 4.12
N TYR A 37 1.11 -6.42 2.89
CA TYR A 37 0.56 -7.72 2.49
C TYR A 37 0.92 -8.03 1.05
N ASP A 38 1.09 -9.31 0.73
CA ASP A 38 1.40 -9.74 -0.62
C ASP A 38 0.21 -9.53 -1.56
N CYS A 39 0.51 -9.10 -2.79
CA CYS A 39 -0.47 -9.03 -3.86
C CYS A 39 -0.92 -10.46 -4.22
N PRO A 40 -2.23 -10.75 -4.26
CA PRO A 40 -2.74 -12.08 -4.62
C PRO A 40 -2.34 -12.51 -6.04
N GLU A 41 -2.09 -11.55 -6.92
CA GLU A 41 -1.60 -11.79 -8.29
C GLU A 41 -0.08 -12.04 -8.36
N GLY A 42 0.63 -11.98 -7.24
CA GLY A 42 2.09 -12.13 -7.20
C GLY A 42 2.86 -10.94 -7.79
N ASN A 43 2.21 -9.79 -7.99
CA ASN A 43 2.85 -8.62 -8.58
C ASN A 43 3.85 -7.90 -7.65
N GLY A 44 3.78 -8.14 -6.34
CA GLY A 44 4.64 -7.51 -5.31
C GLY A 44 3.91 -7.35 -3.98
N ILE A 45 4.34 -6.39 -3.16
CA ILE A 45 3.75 -6.11 -1.85
C ILE A 45 2.92 -4.83 -1.89
N HIS A 46 1.74 -4.89 -1.32
CA HIS A 46 0.90 -3.74 -1.06
C HIS A 46 1.07 -3.28 0.38
N VAL A 47 0.91 -1.99 0.61
CA VAL A 47 0.91 -1.41 1.95
C VAL A 47 -0.41 -0.66 2.13
N CYS A 48 -1.13 -0.96 3.20
CA CYS A 48 -2.37 -0.25 3.57
C CYS A 48 -2.25 0.36 4.96
N ASN A 49 -2.91 1.49 5.17
CA ASN A 49 -3.08 2.08 6.49
C ASN A 49 -4.50 1.76 7.00
N PRO A 50 -4.68 0.80 7.93
CA PRO A 50 -6.00 0.47 8.45
C PRO A 50 -6.68 1.66 9.15
N ASP A 51 -5.94 2.59 9.77
CA ASP A 51 -6.49 3.80 10.40
C ASP A 51 -6.99 4.82 9.37
N PHE A 52 -6.29 4.94 8.25
CA PHE A 52 -6.67 5.86 7.18
C PHE A 52 -7.86 5.33 6.37
N GLU A 53 -7.88 4.03 6.07
CA GLU A 53 -9.00 3.37 5.40
C GLU A 53 -10.25 3.36 6.31
N ARG A 54 -10.11 3.18 7.64
CA ARG A 54 -11.23 3.33 8.59
C ARG A 54 -11.83 4.74 8.60
N SER A 55 -11.02 5.76 8.33
CA SER A 55 -11.49 7.14 8.27
C SER A 55 -12.13 7.47 6.90
N GLY A 56 -11.91 6.64 5.88
CA GLY A 56 -12.53 6.78 4.56
C GLY A 56 -13.99 6.30 4.47
N SER A 57 -14.42 5.43 5.39
CA SER A 57 -15.81 4.91 5.42
C SER A 57 -16.80 5.77 6.23
N ARG A 58 -16.42 6.98 6.66
CA ARG A 58 -17.37 7.99 7.20
C ARG A 58 -17.62 9.13 6.21
N ARG A 59 -18.20 8.78 5.06
CA ARG A 59 -19.12 9.63 4.28
C ARG A 59 -20.30 8.72 3.95
N GLY A 60 -21.53 8.94 4.36
CA GLY A 60 -22.21 9.94 5.17
C GLY A 60 -23.65 9.44 5.34
#